data_AF-A0A933EVZ8-F1
#
_entry.id   AF-A0A933EVZ8-F1
#
_cell.length_a   1.000
_cell.length_b   1.000
_cell.length_c   1.000
_cell.angle_alpha   90.00
_cell.angle_beta   90.00
_cell.angle_gamma   90.00
#
_symmetry.space_group_name_H-M   'P 1'
#
loop_
_entity.id
_entity.type
_entity.pdbx_description
1 polymer ?
#
loop_
_entity_poly.entity_id
_entity_poly.type
_entity_poly.pdbx_seq_one_letter_code
_entity_poly.pdbx_strand_id
1 'polypeptide(L)'
;MNSVQFTGIEEPSFDFERLKVYQASLEFLDQIFDVSLALPRETQSSLGDQLRRAGLSISNNIAEGSGKRFKREKTRYYCTASDSTRECLSMLNILQRRKLLGDGQFAIMRRAGREITSMIHGLINAL
;
A
#
# COMPACT_ATOMS: atom_id res chain seq x y z
N MET A 1 26.73 39.70 2.05
CA MET A 1 26.38 38.60 1.13
C MET A 1 24.97 38.17 1.48
N ASN A 2 24.01 38.45 0.60
CA ASN A 2 22.60 38.14 0.83
C ASN A 2 22.40 36.62 0.77
N SER A 3 21.99 36.03 1.88
CA SER A 3 21.44 34.67 1.92
C SER A 3 20.12 34.67 1.17
N VAL A 4 20.09 34.02 0.01
CA VAL A 4 18.85 33.74 -0.72
C VAL A 4 17.99 32.86 0.18
N GLN A 5 16.88 33.42 0.68
CA GLN A 5 15.79 32.64 1.24
C GLN A 5 15.17 31.87 0.07
N PHE A 6 15.34 30.55 0.04
CA PHE A 6 14.56 29.68 -0.81
C PHE A 6 13.11 29.77 -0.34
N THR A 7 12.29 30.51 -1.08
CA THR A 7 10.85 30.48 -0.94
C THR A 7 10.39 29.06 -1.27
N GLY A 8 9.88 28.34 -0.26
CA GLY A 8 9.26 27.04 -0.43
C GLY A 8 8.07 27.13 -1.37
N ILE A 9 8.31 26.85 -2.65
CA ILE A 9 7.25 26.46 -3.57
C ILE A 9 7.04 24.97 -3.24
N GLU A 10 5.99 24.63 -2.50
CA GLU A 10 5.54 23.24 -2.44
C GLU A 10 5.35 22.79 -3.89
N GLU A 11 6.11 21.78 -4.33
CA GLU A 11 5.96 21.25 -5.68
C GLU A 11 4.49 20.84 -5.91
N PRO A 12 3.94 21.01 -7.12
CA PRO A 12 2.58 20.62 -7.41
C PRO A 12 2.38 19.13 -7.14
N SER A 13 1.75 18.81 -6.01
CA SER A 13 1.45 17.44 -5.62
C SER A 13 0.27 16.91 -6.43
N PHE A 14 0.42 15.72 -7.00
CA PHE A 14 -0.67 15.03 -7.67
C PHE A 14 -1.82 14.79 -6.69
N ASP A 15 -3.06 14.79 -7.19
CA ASP A 15 -4.24 14.76 -6.32
C ASP A 15 -4.30 13.52 -5.40
N PHE A 16 -3.83 12.37 -5.87
CA PHE A 16 -3.78 11.14 -5.08
C PHE A 16 -2.79 11.18 -3.93
N GLU A 17 -1.72 11.98 -4.02
CA GLU A 17 -0.68 12.04 -2.98
C GLU A 17 -1.23 12.64 -1.68
N ARG A 18 -2.32 13.42 -1.77
CA ARG A 18 -3.05 13.95 -0.61
C ARG A 18 -4.02 12.95 0.03
N LEU A 19 -4.27 11.81 -0.62
CA LEU A 19 -5.15 10.79 -0.06
C LEU A 19 -4.43 10.08 1.10
N LYS A 20 -5.01 10.14 2.30
CA LYS A 20 -4.48 9.43 3.48
C LYS A 20 -4.29 7.94 3.22
N VAL A 21 -5.19 7.33 2.45
CA VAL A 21 -5.08 5.91 2.08
C VAL A 21 -3.90 5.62 1.15
N TYR A 22 -3.52 6.57 0.30
CA TYR A 22 -2.34 6.44 -0.54
C TYR A 22 -1.07 6.47 0.33
N GLN A 23 -0.96 7.45 1.24
CA GLN A 23 0.16 7.56 2.18
C GLN A 23 0.30 6.29 3.04
N ALA A 24 -0.80 5.82 3.63
CA ALA A 24 -0.82 4.58 4.40
C ALA A 24 -0.43 3.35 3.54
N SER A 25 -0.78 3.35 2.25
CA SER A 25 -0.38 2.25 1.35
C SER A 25 1.12 2.23 1.07
N LEU A 26 1.79 3.39 1.06
CA LEU A 26 3.25 3.49 0.93
C LEU A 26 3.93 2.97 2.20
N GLU A 27 3.47 3.39 3.39
CA GLU A 27 4.02 2.89 4.66
C GLU A 27 3.85 1.37 4.80
N PHE A 28 2.74 0.82 4.30
CA PHE A 28 2.52 -0.61 4.25
C PHE A 28 3.39 -1.31 3.21
N LEU A 29 3.65 -0.66 2.07
CA LEU A 29 4.57 -1.15 1.06
C LEU A 29 6.01 -1.24 1.58
N ASP A 30 6.49 -0.24 2.32
CA ASP A 30 7.81 -0.27 2.94
C ASP A 30 7.97 -1.47 3.89
N GLN A 31 6.96 -1.72 4.76
CA GLN A 31 6.95 -2.91 5.62
C GLN A 31 6.94 -4.22 4.82
N ILE A 32 6.25 -4.24 3.67
CA ILE A 32 6.27 -5.39 2.76
C ILE A 32 7.67 -5.60 2.18
N PHE A 33 8.36 -4.54 1.76
CA PHE A 33 9.74 -4.63 1.28
C PHE A 33 10.65 -5.19 2.37
N ASP A 34 10.62 -4.61 3.57
CA ASP A 34 11.42 -5.06 4.72
C ASP A 34 11.21 -6.55 5.00
N VAL A 35 9.95 -6.98 5.14
CA VAL A 35 9.63 -8.40 5.36
C VAL A 35 10.13 -9.25 4.20
N SER A 36 9.87 -8.85 2.96
CA SER A 36 10.20 -9.66 1.78
C SER A 36 11.70 -9.83 1.56
N LEU A 37 12.51 -8.82 1.91
CA LEU A 37 13.97 -8.84 1.78
C LEU A 37 14.64 -9.60 2.92
N ALA A 38 13.98 -9.70 4.08
CA ALA A 38 14.45 -10.50 5.21
C ALA A 38 14.17 -12.01 5.08
N LEU A 39 13.38 -12.43 4.08
CA LEU A 39 13.07 -13.84 3.85
C LEU A 39 14.30 -14.64 3.38
N PRO A 40 14.35 -15.96 3.64
CA PRO A 40 15.33 -16.84 3.00
C PRO A 40 15.26 -16.71 1.47
N ARG A 41 16.42 -16.82 0.82
CA ARG A 41 16.58 -16.54 -0.62
C ARG A 41 15.60 -17.33 -1.50
N GLU A 42 15.31 -18.57 -1.13
CA GLU A 42 14.38 -19.47 -1.83
C GLU A 42 12.91 -19.02 -1.70
N THR A 43 12.57 -18.35 -0.60
CA THR A 43 11.23 -17.81 -0.36
C THR A 43 11.09 -16.40 -0.92
N GLN A 44 12.19 -15.64 -0.97
CA GLN A 44 12.22 -14.29 -1.50
C GLN A 44 11.75 -14.25 -2.96
N SER A 45 12.31 -15.09 -3.84
CA SER A 45 11.96 -15.15 -5.27
C SER A 45 10.57 -15.73 -5.57
N SER A 46 9.88 -16.25 -4.55
CA SER A 46 8.54 -16.81 -4.68
C SER A 46 7.51 -15.94 -3.96
N LEU A 47 7.33 -16.12 -2.65
CA LEU A 47 6.36 -15.36 -1.86
C LEU A 47 6.77 -13.91 -1.67
N GLY A 48 8.07 -13.62 -1.52
CA GLY A 48 8.56 -12.25 -1.38
C GLY A 48 8.23 -11.39 -2.60
N ASP A 49 8.53 -11.89 -3.80
CA ASP A 49 8.21 -11.25 -5.07
C ASP A 49 6.70 -11.03 -5.25
N GLN A 50 5.87 -12.03 -4.92
CA GLN A 50 4.42 -11.90 -4.97
C GLN A 50 3.91 -10.84 -3.99
N LEU A 51 4.44 -10.82 -2.76
CA LEU A 51 4.05 -9.86 -1.74
C LEU A 51 4.37 -8.42 -2.16
N ARG A 52 5.56 -8.17 -2.71
CA ARG A 52 5.95 -6.84 -3.22
C ARG A 52 5.08 -6.38 -4.38
N ARG A 53 4.77 -7.25 -5.34
CA ARG A 53 3.88 -6.92 -6.46
C ARG A 53 2.47 -6.58 -5.99
N ALA A 54 1.93 -7.37 -5.06
CA ALA A 54 0.62 -7.11 -4.47
C ALA A 54 0.63 -5.78 -3.69
N GLY A 55 1.66 -5.52 -2.88
CA GLY A 55 1.81 -4.27 -2.13
C GLY A 55 1.85 -3.05 -3.06
N LEU A 56 2.68 -3.10 -4.09
CA LEU A 56 2.80 -2.03 -5.09
C LEU A 56 1.49 -1.80 -5.87
N SER A 57 0.75 -2.87 -6.13
CA SER A 57 -0.57 -2.78 -6.77
C SER A 57 -1.55 -1.93 -5.96
N ILE A 58 -1.47 -1.92 -4.61
CA ILE A 58 -2.36 -1.12 -3.76
C ILE A 58 -2.18 0.37 -4.06
N SER A 59 -0.95 0.89 -3.95
CA SER A 59 -0.65 2.30 -4.18
C SER A 59 -0.93 2.71 -5.62
N ASN A 60 -0.57 1.86 -6.60
CA ASN A 60 -0.78 2.13 -8.02
C ASN A 60 -2.27 2.24 -8.36
N ASN A 61 -3.11 1.33 -7.85
CA ASN A 61 -4.54 1.37 -8.11
C ASN A 61 -5.25 2.54 -7.42
N ILE A 62 -4.77 2.98 -6.25
CA ILE A 62 -5.28 4.21 -5.62
C ILE A 62 -4.97 5.43 -6.49
N ALA A 63 -3.73 5.56 -6.96
CA ALA A 63 -3.30 6.66 -7.82
C ALA A 63 -4.04 6.65 -9.17
N GLU A 64 -4.12 5.50 -9.84
CA GLU A 64 -4.87 5.39 -11.10
C GLU A 64 -6.37 5.67 -10.92
N GLY A 65 -6.95 5.22 -9.81
CA GLY A 65 -8.34 5.46 -9.46
C GLY A 65 -8.65 6.94 -9.23
N SER A 66 -7.75 7.71 -8.59
CA SER A 66 -7.98 9.15 -8.36
C SER A 66 -8.18 9.90 -9.67
N GLY A 67 -7.40 9.56 -10.70
CA GLY A 67 -7.39 10.21 -12.00
C GLY A 67 -8.55 9.85 -12.93
N LYS A 68 -9.41 8.87 -12.58
CA LYS A 68 -10.55 8.51 -13.46
C LYS A 68 -11.67 9.54 -13.39
N ARG A 69 -12.39 9.70 -14.50
CA ARG A 69 -13.51 10.65 -14.57
C ARG A 69 -14.79 10.07 -14.00
N PHE A 70 -15.08 8.80 -14.27
CA PHE A 70 -16.37 8.19 -13.95
C PHE A 70 -16.31 7.37 -12.67
N LYS A 71 -17.35 7.48 -11.82
CA LYS A 71 -17.46 6.76 -10.55
C LYS A 71 -17.22 5.26 -10.70
N ARG A 72 -17.83 4.63 -11.72
CA ARG A 72 -17.68 3.19 -12.00
C ARG A 72 -16.22 2.78 -12.21
N GLU A 73 -15.44 3.59 -12.90
CA GLU A 73 -14.01 3.32 -13.12
C GLU A 73 -13.22 3.50 -11.82
N LYS A 74 -13.44 4.60 -11.09
CA LYS A 74 -12.84 4.83 -9.77
C LYS A 74 -13.06 3.64 -8.84
N THR A 75 -14.32 3.20 -8.73
CA THR A 75 -14.70 2.05 -7.91
C THR A 75 -13.94 0.79 -8.31
N ARG A 76 -13.80 0.49 -9.61
CA ARG A 76 -13.05 -0.69 -10.06
C ARG A 76 -11.60 -0.68 -9.57
N TYR A 77 -10.91 0.45 -9.74
CA TYR A 77 -9.53 0.61 -9.28
C TYR A 77 -9.42 0.49 -7.75
N TYR A 78 -10.31 1.16 -7.01
CA TYR A 78 -10.31 1.08 -5.56
C TYR A 78 -10.64 -0.34 -5.06
N CYS A 79 -11.54 -1.08 -5.71
CA CYS A 79 -11.77 -2.50 -5.41
C CYS A 79 -10.50 -3.32 -5.63
N THR A 80 -9.79 -3.12 -6.74
CA THR A 80 -8.52 -3.82 -7.00
C THR A 80 -7.47 -3.51 -5.92
N ALA A 81 -7.36 -2.26 -5.46
CA ALA A 81 -6.50 -1.94 -4.32
C ALA A 81 -6.90 -2.68 -3.02
N SER A 82 -8.21 -2.80 -2.78
CA SER A 82 -8.76 -3.57 -1.65
C SER A 82 -8.42 -5.06 -1.75
N ASP A 83 -8.51 -5.63 -2.95
CA ASP A 83 -8.21 -7.03 -3.23
C ASP A 83 -6.71 -7.31 -3.11
N SER A 84 -5.85 -6.45 -3.66
CA SER A 84 -4.40 -6.55 -3.47
C SER A 84 -4.00 -6.46 -1.99
N THR A 85 -4.69 -5.64 -1.19
CA THR A 85 -4.48 -5.62 0.27
C THR A 85 -4.82 -6.98 0.90
N ARG A 86 -5.93 -7.62 0.49
CA ARG A 86 -6.30 -8.96 0.95
C ARG A 86 -5.29 -10.04 0.53
N GLU A 87 -4.75 -9.95 -0.68
CA GLU A 87 -3.68 -10.84 -1.16
C GLU A 87 -2.43 -10.73 -0.28
N CYS A 88 -1.99 -9.50 0.03
CA CYS A 88 -0.88 -9.28 0.97
C CYS A 88 -1.17 -9.94 2.32
N LEU A 89 -2.36 -9.72 2.90
CA LEU A 89 -2.75 -10.33 4.17
C LEU A 89 -2.75 -11.85 4.11
N SER A 90 -3.22 -12.45 3.01
CA SER A 90 -3.18 -13.91 2.81
C SER A 90 -1.74 -14.44 2.84
N MET A 91 -0.82 -13.81 2.12
CA MET A 91 0.59 -14.19 2.12
C MET A 91 1.26 -13.97 3.48
N LEU A 92 0.95 -12.88 4.18
CA LEU A 92 1.45 -12.62 5.54
C LEU A 92 0.99 -13.71 6.53
N ASN A 93 -0.24 -14.22 6.40
CA ASN A 93 -0.69 -15.37 7.20
C ASN A 93 0.16 -16.63 6.91
N ILE A 94 0.51 -16.88 5.64
CA ILE A 94 1.39 -18.00 5.28
C ILE A 94 2.77 -17.81 5.92
N LEU A 95 3.37 -16.63 5.79
CA LEU A 95 4.68 -16.32 6.39
C LEU A 95 4.67 -16.49 7.91
N GLN A 96 3.63 -16.03 8.60
CA GLN A 96 3.46 -16.24 10.04
C GLN A 96 3.36 -17.73 10.39
N ARG A 97 2.51 -18.50 9.69
CA ARG A 97 2.35 -19.95 9.91
C ARG A 97 3.64 -20.74 9.69
N ARG A 98 4.48 -20.26 8.78
CA ARG A 98 5.81 -20.82 8.49
C ARG A 98 6.90 -20.33 9.45
N LYS A 99 6.55 -19.48 10.43
CA LYS A 99 7.47 -18.83 11.38
C LYS A 99 8.54 -17.97 10.70
N LEU A 100 8.21 -17.43 9.53
CA LEU A 100 9.05 -16.50 8.76
C LEU A 100 8.69 -15.04 9.02
N LEU A 101 7.62 -14.80 9.78
CA LEU A 101 7.19 -13.48 10.24
C LEU A 101 6.80 -13.59 11.72
N GLY A 102 7.38 -12.73 12.56
CA GLY A 102 7.08 -12.71 13.99
C GLY A 102 5.66 -12.21 14.29
N ASP A 103 5.06 -12.69 15.38
CA ASP A 103 3.66 -12.40 15.73
C ASP A 103 3.38 -10.91 15.93
N GLY A 104 4.33 -10.17 16.52
CA GLY A 104 4.23 -8.72 16.70
C GLY A 104 4.16 -7.98 15.36
N GLN A 105 5.11 -8.27 14.46
CA GLN A 105 5.15 -7.67 13.13
C GLN A 105 3.91 -8.03 12.32
N PHE A 106 3.48 -9.30 12.38
CA PHE A 106 2.26 -9.74 11.73
C PHE A 106 1.02 -8.97 12.23
N ALA A 107 0.87 -8.78 13.55
CA ALA A 107 -0.25 -8.04 14.11
C ALA A 107 -0.28 -6.58 13.67
N ILE A 108 0.89 -5.93 13.60
CA ILE A 108 1.05 -4.55 13.09
C ILE A 108 0.60 -4.48 11.62
N MET A 109 1.18 -5.32 10.76
CA MET A 109 0.87 -5.31 9.33
C MET A 109 -0.59 -5.68 9.06
N ARG A 110 -1.17 -6.60 9.84
CA ARG A 110 -2.59 -6.97 9.73
C ARG A 110 -3.51 -5.80 10.10
N ARG A 111 -3.13 -5.00 11.09
CA ARG A 111 -3.86 -3.77 11.45
C ARG A 111 -3.78 -2.75 10.32
N ALA A 112 -2.59 -2.49 9.79
CA ALA A 112 -2.39 -1.59 8.66
C ALA A 112 -3.23 -1.99 7.43
N GLY A 113 -3.21 -3.26 7.03
CA GLY A 113 -4.05 -3.74 5.92
C GLY A 113 -5.56 -3.61 6.18
N ARG A 114 -6.02 -3.77 7.42
CA ARG A 114 -7.43 -3.53 7.78
C ARG A 114 -7.78 -2.04 7.66
N GLU A 115 -6.89 -1.17 8.11
CA GLU A 115 -7.09 0.27 8.01
C GLU A 115 -7.16 0.73 6.55
N ILE A 116 -6.23 0.27 5.71
CA ILE A 116 -6.22 0.55 4.27
C ILE A 116 -7.54 0.10 3.63
N THR A 117 -7.97 -1.15 3.85
CA THR A 117 -9.25 -1.62 3.28
C THR A 117 -10.45 -0.81 3.76
N SER A 118 -10.47 -0.37 5.02
CA SER A 118 -11.51 0.51 5.56
C SER A 118 -11.50 1.88 4.87
N MET A 119 -10.33 2.50 4.69
CA MET A 119 -10.21 3.79 4.00
C MET A 119 -10.62 3.69 2.53
N ILE A 120 -10.24 2.60 1.85
CA ILE A 120 -10.65 2.32 0.46
C ILE A 120 -12.18 2.24 0.35
N HIS A 121 -12.86 1.50 1.24
CA HIS A 121 -14.32 1.46 1.23
C HIS A 121 -14.93 2.83 1.54
N GLY A 122 -14.31 3.62 2.41
CA GLY A 122 -14.68 5.02 2.64
C GLY A 122 -14.62 5.86 1.37
N LEU A 123 -13.54 5.73 0.58
CA LEU A 123 -13.44 6.40 -0.72
C LEU A 123 -14.55 5.97 -1.68
N ILE A 124 -14.80 4.66 -1.80
CA ILE A 124 -15.84 4.13 -2.70
C ILE A 124 -17.22 4.67 -2.32
N ASN A 125 -17.54 4.73 -1.04
CA ASN A 125 -18.83 5.24 -0.55
C ASN A 125 -18.98 6.75 -0.74
N ALA A 126 -17.88 7.49 -0.83
CA ALA A 126 -17.86 8.94 -1.04
C ALA A 126 -17.90 9.35 -2.52
N LEU A 127 -17.86 8.40 -3.47
CA LEU A 127 -17.84 8.67 -4.90
C LEU A 127 -19.12 9.30 -5.45
#